data_AF-A0A182KGI7-F1
#
_entry.id   AF-A0A182KGI7-F1
#
_cell.length_a   1.000
_cell.length_b   1.000
_cell.length_c   1.000
_cell.angle_alpha   90.00
_cell.angle_beta   90.00
_cell.angle_gamma   90.00
#
_symmetry.space_group_name_H-M   'P 1'
#
loop_
_entity.id
_entity.type
_entity.pdbx_description
1 polymer ?
#
loop_
_entity_poly.entity_id
_entity_poly.type
_entity_poly.pdbx_seq_one_letter_code
_entity_poly.pdbx_strand_id
1 'polypeptide(L)'
;MNGVADKNGREARNRAEKNRRDKLNGSIQELSAMVPHVAESPRRVDKTAVLRFAAHGLRVDYVFGKSKPEDTVKPEAQDSLFRMLNGFLLSVTCRGQIVLVSPSVEQFLGHCQ
;
A
#
# COMPACT_ATOMS: atom_id res chain seq x y z
N MET A 1 22.38 47.13 12.07
CA MET A 1 22.34 46.38 10.78
C MET A 1 22.25 44.84 10.97
N ASN A 2 21.78 44.31 12.11
CA ASN A 2 21.81 42.86 12.40
C ASN A 2 20.55 42.07 12.01
N GLY A 3 19.61 42.66 11.27
CA GLY A 3 18.30 42.05 10.97
C GLY A 3 18.15 41.36 9.60
N VAL A 4 19.15 41.48 8.71
CA VAL A 4 19.04 41.01 7.31
C VAL A 4 19.66 39.62 7.12
N ALA A 5 20.76 39.31 7.81
CA ALA A 5 21.44 38.01 7.70
C ALA A 5 20.60 36.84 8.27
N ASP A 6 19.89 37.05 9.38
CA ASP A 6 19.04 36.03 10.00
C ASP A 6 17.77 35.76 9.17
N LYS A 7 17.20 36.79 8.51
CA LYS A 7 16.08 36.62 7.57
C LYS A 7 16.47 35.80 6.34
N ASN A 8 17.63 36.08 5.74
CA ASN A 8 18.14 35.32 4.59
C ASN A 8 18.41 33.84 4.93
N GLY A 9 18.93 33.56 6.13
CA GLY A 9 19.13 32.19 6.61
C GLY A 9 17.82 31.42 6.80
N ARG A 10 16.80 32.06 7.38
CA ARG A 10 15.46 31.47 7.54
C ARG A 10 14.79 31.21 6.19
N GLU A 11 14.86 32.15 5.25
CA GLU A 11 14.31 31.99 3.90
C GLU A 11 15.01 30.88 3.11
N ALA A 12 16.33 30.77 3.20
CA ALA A 12 17.08 29.68 2.58
C ALA A 12 16.66 28.30 3.14
N ARG A 13 16.52 28.18 4.47
CA ARG A 13 16.02 26.97 5.12
C ARG A 13 14.59 26.62 4.68
N ASN A 14 13.71 27.60 4.62
CA ASN A 14 12.32 27.41 4.18
C ASN A 14 12.24 26.93 2.72
N ARG A 15 13.08 27.49 1.82
CA ARG A 15 13.17 27.04 0.43
C ARG A 15 13.69 25.61 0.31
N ALA A 16 14.74 25.28 1.07
CA ALA A 16 15.28 23.91 1.11
C ALA A 16 14.23 22.90 1.58
N GLU A 17 13.50 23.22 2.65
CA GLU A 17 12.45 22.36 3.19
C GLU A 17 11.24 22.25 2.26
N LYS A 18 10.85 23.34 1.57
CA LYS A 18 9.83 23.28 0.53
C LYS A 18 10.24 22.33 -0.59
N ASN A 19 11.45 22.49 -1.13
CA ASN A 19 11.98 21.60 -2.17
C ASN A 19 12.02 20.13 -1.72
N ARG A 20 12.39 19.86 -0.46
CA ARG A 20 12.37 18.50 0.11
C ARG A 20 10.96 17.92 0.12
N ARG A 21 9.95 18.71 0.54
CA ARG A 21 8.54 18.29 0.53
C ARG A 21 8.00 18.10 -0.87
N ASP A 22 8.36 18.97 -1.81
CA ASP A 22 7.93 18.88 -3.21
C ASP A 22 8.50 17.61 -3.86
N LYS A 23 9.78 17.28 -3.61
CA LYS A 23 10.38 16.00 -4.04
C LYS A 23 9.65 14.78 -3.48
N LEU A 24 9.39 14.76 -2.16
CA LEU A 24 8.66 13.67 -1.53
C LEU A 24 7.25 13.51 -2.14
N ASN A 25 6.56 14.62 -2.38
CA ASN A 25 5.24 14.61 -3.01
C ASN A 25 5.28 14.04 -4.43
N GLY A 26 6.30 14.42 -5.21
CA GLY A 26 6.55 13.86 -6.54
C GLY A 26 6.75 12.34 -6.51
N SER A 27 7.61 11.84 -5.61
CA SER A 27 7.83 10.40 -5.46
C SER A 27 6.58 9.63 -5.04
N ILE A 28 5.74 10.19 -4.16
CA ILE A 28 4.47 9.55 -3.78
C ILE A 28 3.49 9.53 -4.98
N GLN A 29 3.50 10.56 -5.81
CA GLN A 29 2.68 10.61 -7.02
C GLN A 29 3.13 9.57 -8.05
N GLU A 30 4.44 9.43 -8.29
CA GLU A 30 4.98 8.36 -9.14
C GLU A 30 4.61 6.98 -8.60
N LEU A 31 4.77 6.77 -7.28
CA LEU A 31 4.40 5.52 -6.62
C LEU A 31 2.91 5.20 -6.80
N SER A 32 2.03 6.21 -6.76
CA SER A 32 0.59 6.00 -6.93
C SER A 32 0.21 5.39 -8.29
N ALA A 33 1.01 5.64 -9.32
CA ALA A 33 0.80 5.07 -10.66
C ALA A 33 1.37 3.64 -10.81
N MET A 34 2.29 3.23 -9.93
CA MET A 34 2.94 1.91 -9.98
C MET A 34 2.23 0.84 -9.15
N VAL A 35 1.40 1.25 -8.18
CA VAL A 35 0.71 0.31 -7.28
C VAL A 35 -0.67 -0.04 -7.87
N PRO A 36 -0.95 -1.30 -8.24
CA PRO A 36 -2.15 -1.66 -9.02
C PRO A 36 -3.48 -1.15 -8.42
N HIS A 37 -3.73 -1.42 -7.14
CA HIS A 37 -4.95 -0.97 -6.45
C HIS A 37 -5.10 0.55 -6.34
N VAL A 38 -3.98 1.29 -6.41
CA VAL A 38 -3.99 2.76 -6.36
C VAL A 38 -4.17 3.32 -7.77
N ALA A 39 -3.46 2.78 -8.75
CA ALA A 39 -3.48 3.22 -10.14
C ALA A 39 -4.84 2.99 -10.81
N GLU A 40 -5.51 1.89 -10.47
CA GLU A 40 -6.85 1.53 -10.97
C GLU A 40 -7.98 2.22 -10.19
N SER A 41 -7.66 2.94 -9.11
CA SER A 41 -8.68 3.55 -8.27
C SER A 41 -9.37 4.70 -9.01
N PRO A 42 -10.71 4.72 -9.10
CA PRO A 42 -11.45 5.82 -9.73
C PRO A 42 -11.44 7.10 -8.87
N ARG A 43 -10.94 7.03 -7.63
CA ARG A 43 -10.87 8.15 -6.68
C ARG A 43 -9.44 8.39 -6.26
N ARG A 44 -9.13 9.65 -5.92
CA ARG A 44 -7.82 10.01 -5.40
C ARG A 44 -7.59 9.33 -4.05
N VAL A 45 -6.58 8.46 -3.99
CA VAL A 45 -6.11 7.81 -2.77
C VAL A 45 -5.22 8.79 -1.99
N ASP A 46 -5.38 8.85 -0.67
CA ASP A 46 -4.53 9.69 0.17
C ASP A 46 -3.09 9.14 0.26
N LYS A 47 -2.13 10.01 0.54
CA LYS A 47 -0.70 9.66 0.54
C LYS A 47 -0.36 8.51 1.50
N THR A 48 -0.99 8.47 2.66
CA THR A 48 -0.75 7.41 3.66
C THR A 48 -1.32 6.09 3.16
N ALA A 49 -2.50 6.09 2.54
CA ALA A 49 -3.04 4.91 1.89
C ALA A 49 -2.15 4.42 0.74
N VAL A 50 -1.62 5.30 -0.12
CA VAL A 50 -0.66 4.91 -1.17
C VAL A 50 0.54 4.16 -0.58
N LEU A 51 1.14 4.71 0.50
CA LEU A 51 2.26 4.07 1.18
C LEU A 51 1.88 2.72 1.80
N ARG A 52 0.68 2.61 2.38
CA ARG A 52 0.16 1.34 2.93
C ARG A 52 -0.01 0.28 1.83
N PHE A 53 -0.59 0.63 0.69
CA PHE A 53 -0.76 -0.30 -0.43
C PHE A 53 0.58 -0.72 -1.03
N ALA A 54 1.53 0.21 -1.19
CA ALA A 54 2.88 -0.10 -1.64
C ALA A 54 3.60 -1.07 -0.69
N ALA A 55 3.59 -0.78 0.62
CA ALA A 55 4.21 -1.65 1.62
C ALA A 55 3.54 -3.03 1.67
N HIS A 56 2.22 -3.08 1.52
CA HIS A 56 1.48 -4.34 1.43
C HIS A 56 1.90 -5.16 0.21
N GLY A 57 1.96 -4.55 -0.97
CA GLY A 57 2.41 -5.22 -2.20
C GLY A 57 3.82 -5.80 -2.05
N LEU A 58 4.76 -5.01 -1.54
CA LEU A 58 6.13 -5.47 -1.25
C LEU A 58 6.17 -6.62 -0.25
N ARG A 59 5.30 -6.61 0.78
CA ARG A 59 5.20 -7.69 1.76
C ARG A 59 4.70 -8.98 1.12
N VAL A 60 3.67 -8.89 0.27
CA VAL A 60 3.13 -10.03 -0.46
C VAL A 60 4.19 -10.61 -1.41
N ASP A 61 4.87 -9.77 -2.18
CA ASP A 61 5.94 -10.21 -3.08
C ASP A 61 7.14 -10.80 -2.30
N TYR A 62 7.47 -10.26 -1.13
CA TYR A 62 8.52 -10.83 -0.28
C TYR A 62 8.17 -12.25 0.22
N VAL A 63 6.91 -12.47 0.61
CA VAL A 63 6.45 -13.75 1.17
C VAL A 63 6.18 -14.79 0.08
N PHE A 64 5.55 -14.38 -1.02
CA PHE A 64 5.04 -15.28 -2.06
C PHE A 64 5.75 -15.15 -3.42
N GLY A 65 6.70 -14.23 -3.60
CA GLY A 65 7.26 -13.89 -4.92
C GLY A 65 7.98 -15.03 -5.64
N LYS A 66 8.43 -16.07 -4.92
CA LYS A 66 9.01 -17.29 -5.52
C LYS A 66 7.97 -18.34 -5.92
N SER A 67 6.73 -18.17 -5.45
CA SER A 67 5.63 -19.10 -5.61
C SER A 67 4.40 -18.43 -6.22
N LYS A 68 4.57 -17.29 -6.89
CA LYS A 68 3.48 -16.57 -7.54
C LYS A 68 3.00 -17.46 -8.69
N PRO A 69 1.79 -18.05 -8.62
CA PRO A 69 1.26 -18.78 -9.77
C PRO A 69 1.15 -17.80 -10.93
N GLU A 70 1.35 -18.26 -12.17
CA GLU A 70 1.05 -17.44 -13.34
C GLU A 70 -0.40 -16.93 -13.26
N ASP A 71 -0.71 -15.82 -13.95
CA ASP A 71 -2.00 -15.11 -14.00
C ASP A 71 -3.14 -15.94 -14.65
N THR A 72 -3.18 -17.25 -14.38
CA THR A 72 -4.04 -18.23 -15.00
C THR A 72 -5.38 -18.41 -14.26
N VAL A 73 -5.48 -17.97 -13.00
CA VAL A 73 -6.70 -18.16 -12.21
C VAL A 73 -7.71 -17.05 -12.52
N LYS A 74 -8.74 -17.39 -13.30
CA LYS A 74 -9.86 -16.49 -13.58
C LYS A 74 -10.56 -16.07 -12.28
N PRO A 75 -10.96 -14.79 -12.14
CA PRO A 75 -11.70 -14.30 -10.96
C PRO A 75 -12.95 -15.14 -10.64
N GLU A 76 -13.68 -15.57 -11.66
CA GLU A 76 -14.87 -16.42 -11.54
C GLU A 76 -14.61 -17.76 -10.82
N ALA A 77 -13.43 -18.34 -11.05
CA ALA A 77 -13.02 -19.58 -10.41
C ALA A 77 -12.65 -19.37 -8.93
N GLN A 78 -12.03 -18.23 -8.60
CA GLN A 78 -11.75 -17.87 -7.20
C GLN A 78 -13.05 -17.65 -6.42
N ASP A 79 -14.00 -16.88 -6.96
CA ASP A 79 -15.28 -16.62 -6.30
C ASP A 79 -16.08 -17.91 -6.07
N SER A 80 -16.10 -18.80 -7.06
CA SER A 80 -16.75 -20.12 -6.94
C SER A 80 -16.09 -20.98 -5.87
N LEU A 81 -14.75 -20.99 -5.81
CA LEU A 81 -13.99 -21.69 -4.77
C LEU A 81 -14.32 -21.15 -3.37
N PHE A 82 -14.34 -19.83 -3.19
CA PHE A 82 -14.67 -19.20 -1.90
C PHE A 82 -16.10 -19.50 -1.46
N ARG A 83 -17.07 -19.52 -2.39
CA ARG A 83 -18.45 -19.92 -2.09
C ARG A 83 -18.56 -21.38 -1.66
N MET A 84 -17.77 -22.27 -2.25
CA MET A 84 -17.76 -23.70 -1.92
C MET A 84 -17.05 -23.99 -0.58
N LEU A 85 -16.00 -23.23 -0.25
CA LEU A 85 -15.18 -23.46 0.95
C LEU A 85 -15.95 -23.27 2.28
N ASN A 86 -17.12 -22.62 2.28
CA ASN A 86 -17.91 -22.27 3.46
C ASN A 86 -17.04 -21.91 4.68
N GLY A 87 -16.07 -21.03 4.45
CA GLY A 87 -14.97 -20.74 5.36
C GLY A 87 -14.16 -19.52 4.92
N PHE A 88 -13.01 -19.32 5.55
CA PHE A 88 -12.08 -18.24 5.19
C PHE A 88 -10.66 -18.77 4.99
N LEU A 89 -9.89 -18.05 4.19
CA LEU A 89 -8.47 -18.29 4.00
C LEU A 89 -7.67 -17.27 4.79
N LEU A 90 -6.65 -17.78 5.48
CA LEU A 90 -5.69 -16.99 6.23
C LEU A 90 -4.28 -17.49 5.87
N SER A 91 -3.41 -16.59 5.42
CA SER A 91 -2.01 -16.93 5.22
C SER A 91 -1.16 -16.36 6.35
N VAL A 92 -0.35 -17.23 6.96
CA VAL A 92 0.47 -16.90 8.11
C VAL A 92 1.90 -17.37 7.86
N THR A 93 2.88 -16.51 8.15
CA THR A 93 4.29 -16.92 8.08
C THR A 93 4.63 -17.90 9.20
N CYS A 94 5.76 -18.61 9.10
CA CYS A 94 6.26 -19.46 10.19
C CYS A 94 6.56 -18.70 11.50
N ARG A 95 6.59 -17.36 11.46
CA ARG A 95 6.75 -16.48 12.63
C ARG A 95 5.41 -16.02 13.22
N GLY A 96 4.27 -16.51 12.71
CA GLY A 96 2.95 -16.14 13.20
C GLY A 96 2.43 -14.80 12.65
N GLN A 97 3.01 -14.26 11.57
CA GLN A 97 2.54 -13.00 11.00
C GLN A 97 1.46 -13.26 9.95
N ILE A 98 0.28 -12.64 10.12
CA ILE A 98 -0.81 -12.68 9.14
C ILE A 98 -0.47 -11.80 7.93
N VAL A 99 -0.49 -12.38 6.72
CA VAL A 99 -0.10 -11.70 5.49
C VAL A 99 -1.30 -11.38 4.61
N LEU A 100 -2.19 -12.36 4.40
CA LEU A 100 -3.44 -12.20 3.64
C LEU A 100 -4.59 -12.82 4.43
N VAL A 101 -5.77 -12.21 4.28
CA VAL A 101 -7.03 -12.68 4.85
C VAL A 101 -8.10 -12.56 3.78
N SER A 102 -8.93 -13.58 3.59
CA SER A 102 -10.07 -13.48 2.68
C SER A 102 -11.19 -12.64 3.31
N PRO A 103 -12.00 -11.92 2.50
CA PRO A 103 -13.10 -11.10 3.01
C PRO A 103 -14.13 -11.88 3.84
N SER A 104 -14.30 -13.18 3.57
CA SER A 104 -15.24 -14.04 4.30
C SER A 104 -14.94 -14.18 5.80
N VAL A 105 -13.73 -13.81 6.27
CA VAL A 105 -13.35 -13.88 7.69
C VAL A 105 -14.33 -13.14 8.61
N GLU A 106 -14.92 -12.05 8.12
CA GLU A 106 -15.85 -11.22 8.88
C GLU A 106 -17.10 -12.01 9.31
N GLN A 107 -17.55 -12.94 8.47
CA GLN A 107 -18.71 -13.79 8.75
C GLN A 107 -18.44 -14.79 9.88
N PHE A 108 -17.18 -15.15 10.10
CA PHE A 108 -16.79 -16.16 11.09
C PHE A 108 -16.24 -15.56 12.37
N LEU A 109 -15.51 -14.45 12.27
CA LEU A 109 -14.80 -13.83 13.40
C LEU A 109 -15.33 -12.43 13.77
N GLY A 110 -16.21 -11.83 12.96
CA GLY A 110 -16.77 -10.49 13.24
C GLY A 110 -15.78 -9.33 13.07
N HIS A 111 -14.67 -9.55 12.37
CA HIS A 111 -13.64 -8.54 12.13
C HIS A 111 -13.50 -8.24 10.64
N CYS A 112 -13.59 -6.95 10.29
CA CYS A 112 -13.31 -6.46 8.94
C CYS A 112 -11.79 -6.47 8.66
N GLN A 113 -11.43 -6.59 7.38
CA GLN A 113 -10.05 -6.50 6.90
C GLN A 113 -9.46 -5.08 6.98
#